data_AF-A0A383CFA1-F1
#
_entry.id   AF-A0A383CFA1-F1
#
_cell.length_a   1.000
_cell.length_b   1.000
_cell.length_c   1.000
_cell.angle_alpha   90.00
_cell.angle_beta   90.00
_cell.angle_gamma   90.00
#
_symmetry.space_group_name_H-M   'P 1'
#
loop_
_entity.id
_entity.type
_entity.pdbx_description
1 polymer ?
#
loop_
_entity_poly.entity_id
_entity_poly.type
_entity_poly.pdbx_seq_one_letter_code
_entity_poly.pdbx_strand_id
1 'polypeptide(L)'
;MNHTGHVVGGMIAGGAVCFLASTTGDVELGWETLNEMAESPLSPTQNTKTLLGLFMTSLFMALFPDLDVQSVSQRWFFRIVFVLLAIMHFSGRHDLFIIVAFCAILPVLHQHRGWTHWKITPWL
;
A
#
# COMPACT_ATOMS: atom_id res chain seq x y z
N MET A 1 1.43 -18.12 3.97
CA MET A 1 0.68 -16.92 4.39
C MET A 1 -0.81 -17.18 4.27
N ASN A 2 -1.63 -16.81 5.27
CA ASN A 2 -3.08 -16.99 5.21
C ASN A 2 -3.74 -15.80 4.47
N HIS A 3 -3.85 -15.87 3.14
CA HIS A 3 -4.33 -14.75 2.31
C HIS A 3 -5.68 -14.18 2.75
N THR A 4 -6.64 -15.06 3.09
CA THR A 4 -7.95 -14.63 3.57
C THR A 4 -7.85 -13.84 4.88
N GLY A 5 -6.99 -14.27 5.80
CA GLY A 5 -6.74 -13.55 7.05
C GLY A 5 -6.13 -12.17 6.83
N HIS A 6 -5.20 -12.03 5.89
CA HIS A 6 -4.57 -10.74 5.55
C HIS A 6 -5.54 -9.77 4.88
N VAL A 7 -6.40 -10.26 3.98
CA VAL A 7 -7.44 -9.44 3.36
C VAL A 7 -8.45 -8.97 4.41
N VAL A 8 -9.00 -9.90 5.21
CA VAL A 8 -9.98 -9.56 6.26
C VAL A 8 -9.36 -8.62 7.30
N GLY A 9 -8.15 -8.92 7.77
CA GLY A 9 -7.41 -8.07 8.71
C GLY A 9 -7.15 -6.67 8.14
N GLY A 10 -6.75 -6.58 6.86
CA GLY A 10 -6.54 -5.31 6.17
C GLY A 10 -7.82 -4.48 6.02
N MET A 11 -8.94 -5.12 5.70
CA MET A 11 -10.25 -4.45 5.63
C MET A 11 -10.67 -3.90 7.00
N ILE A 12 -10.52 -4.71 8.06
CA ILE A 12 -10.85 -4.29 9.43
C ILE A 12 -9.93 -3.15 9.89
N ALA A 13 -8.61 -3.28 9.67
CA ALA A 13 -7.65 -2.25 10.04
C ALA A 13 -7.88 -0.93 9.26
N GLY A 14 -8.13 -1.01 7.96
CA GLY A 14 -8.44 0.16 7.14
C GLY A 14 -9.70 0.87 7.62
N GLY A 15 -10.77 0.12 7.92
CA GLY A 15 -11.99 0.67 8.50
C GLY A 15 -11.75 1.32 9.86
N ALA A 16 -10.95 0.68 10.72
CA ALA A 16 -10.60 1.23 12.04
C ALA A 16 -9.80 2.54 11.94
N VAL A 17 -8.84 2.64 11.02
CA VAL A 17 -8.05 3.86 10.81
C VAL A 17 -8.93 5.00 10.27
N CYS A 18 -9.82 4.72 9.31
CA CYS A 18 -10.78 5.71 8.83
C CYS A 18 -11.74 6.17 9.91
N PHE A 19 -12.22 5.25 10.75
CA PHE A 19 -13.08 5.57 11.90
C PHE A 19 -12.34 6.46 12.91
N LEU A 20 -11.10 6.11 13.26
CA LEU A 20 -10.29 6.92 14.16
C LEU A 20 -10.06 8.33 13.62
N ALA A 21 -9.66 8.46 12.35
CA ALA A 21 -9.50 9.75 11.67
C ALA A 21 -10.78 10.58 11.68
N SER A 22 -11.94 9.92 11.67
CA SER A 22 -13.22 10.60 11.82
C SER A 22 -13.49 11.09 13.24
N THR A 23 -13.22 10.24 14.24
CA THR A 23 -13.44 10.59 15.66
C THR A 23 -12.48 11.65 16.19
N THR A 24 -11.28 11.76 15.62
CA THR A 24 -10.30 12.78 15.99
C THR A 24 -10.60 14.15 15.36
N GLY A 25 -11.55 14.20 14.42
CA GLY A 25 -11.90 15.42 13.68
C GLY A 25 -10.94 15.75 12.54
N ASP A 26 -10.03 14.83 12.19
CA ASP A 26 -9.12 15.01 11.04
C ASP A 26 -9.87 14.89 9.70
N VAL A 27 -10.95 14.11 9.67
CA VAL A 27 -11.81 13.94 8.49
C VAL A 27 -13.28 13.85 8.90
N GLU A 28 -14.15 14.65 8.27
CA GLU A 28 -15.59 14.44 8.40
C GLU A 28 -16.05 13.23 7.59
N LEU A 29 -16.65 12.26 8.26
CA LEU A 29 -17.20 11.05 7.65
C LEU A 29 -18.72 11.15 7.75
N GLY A 30 -19.32 11.72 6.70
CA GLY A 30 -20.75 11.98 6.62
C GLY A 30 -21.42 11.28 5.44
N TRP A 31 -22.75 11.39 5.38
CA TRP A 31 -23.54 10.86 4.27
C TRP A 31 -23.17 11.52 2.92
N GLU A 32 -22.79 12.80 2.97
CA GLU A 32 -22.28 13.56 1.82
C GLU A 32 -20.99 12.95 1.26
N THR A 33 -20.05 12.57 2.12
CA THR A 33 -18.79 11.93 1.71
C THR A 33 -19.04 10.57 1.06
N LEU A 34 -20.02 9.81 1.57
CA LEU A 34 -20.40 8.52 1.00
C LEU A 34 -21.11 8.67 -0.36
N ASN A 35 -22.00 9.65 -0.50
CA ASN A 35 -22.63 9.97 -1.78
C ASN A 35 -21.61 10.46 -2.80
N GLU A 36 -20.65 11.29 -2.40
CA GLU A 36 -19.57 11.75 -3.27
C GLU A 36 -18.71 10.60 -3.79
N MET A 37 -18.33 9.66 -2.91
CA MET A 37 -17.59 8.45 -3.30
C MET A 37 -18.36 7.61 -4.33
N ALA A 38 -19.69 7.56 -4.22
CA ALA A 38 -20.55 6.81 -5.13
C ALA A 38 -20.75 7.52 -6.48
N GLU A 39 -20.96 8.84 -6.47
CA GLU A 39 -21.35 9.62 -7.64
C GLU A 39 -20.16 10.17 -8.42
N SER A 40 -19.06 10.52 -7.75
CA SER A 40 -17.90 11.21 -8.33
C SER A 40 -16.55 10.53 -7.98
N PRO A 41 -16.38 9.22 -8.25
CA PRO A 41 -15.21 8.46 -7.80
C PRO A 41 -13.88 8.95 -8.41
N LEU A 42 -13.92 9.63 -9.55
CA LEU A 42 -12.73 10.14 -10.26
C LEU A 42 -12.34 11.58 -9.88
N SER A 43 -13.18 12.29 -9.12
CA SER A 43 -12.92 13.66 -8.68
C SER A 43 -13.13 13.84 -7.17
N PRO A 44 -12.37 13.09 -6.33
CA PRO A 44 -12.57 13.11 -4.89
C PRO A 44 -12.14 14.44 -4.26
N THR A 45 -12.92 14.90 -3.27
CA THR A 45 -12.58 15.99 -2.37
C THR A 45 -11.41 15.61 -1.46
N GLN A 46 -10.90 16.57 -0.70
CA GLN A 46 -9.77 16.33 0.20
C GLN A 46 -10.09 15.28 1.27
N ASN A 47 -11.31 15.28 1.81
CA ASN A 47 -11.72 14.29 2.81
C ASN A 47 -11.76 12.87 2.22
N THR A 48 -12.37 12.72 1.05
CA THR A 48 -12.43 11.46 0.31
C THR A 48 -11.03 10.94 -0.04
N LYS A 49 -10.13 11.82 -0.49
CA LYS A 49 -8.72 11.48 -0.76
C LYS A 49 -8.01 10.97 0.48
N THR A 50 -8.18 11.64 1.63
CA THR A 50 -7.55 11.24 2.88
C THR A 50 -8.08 9.87 3.35
N LEU A 51 -9.39 9.66 3.36
CA LEU A 51 -9.99 8.38 3.76
C LEU A 51 -9.55 7.24 2.86
N LEU A 52 -9.60 7.46 1.54
CA LEU A 52 -9.16 6.46 0.57
C LEU A 52 -7.67 6.15 0.74
N GLY A 53 -6.84 7.18 0.93
CA GLY A 53 -5.41 7.04 1.17
C GLY A 53 -5.10 6.22 2.42
N LEU A 54 -5.76 6.52 3.54
CA LEU A 54 -5.61 5.78 4.79
C LEU A 54 -6.06 4.32 4.64
N PHE A 55 -7.24 4.10 4.08
CA PHE A 55 -7.79 2.76 3.87
C PHE A 55 -6.92 1.92 2.96
N MET A 56 -6.56 2.45 1.79
CA MET A 56 -5.77 1.73 0.78
C MET A 56 -4.35 1.46 1.26
N THR A 57 -3.74 2.38 2.02
CA THR A 57 -2.43 2.16 2.62
C THR A 57 -2.48 1.03 3.64
N SER A 58 -3.47 1.05 4.54
CA SER A 58 -3.66 -0.03 5.54
C SER A 58 -3.88 -1.38 4.86
N LEU A 59 -4.75 -1.43 3.85
CA LEU A 59 -5.03 -2.66 3.10
C LEU A 59 -3.80 -3.15 2.35
N PHE A 60 -3.04 -2.25 1.72
CA PHE A 60 -1.82 -2.57 1.00
C PHE A 60 -0.77 -3.18 1.93
N MET A 61 -0.52 -2.56 3.09
CA MET A 61 0.44 -3.08 4.07
C MET A 61 0.00 -4.44 4.63
N ALA A 62 -1.30 -4.67 4.79
CA ALA A 62 -1.82 -5.97 5.21
C ALA A 62 -1.68 -7.05 4.13
N LEU A 63 -1.83 -6.69 2.84
CA LEU A 63 -1.77 -7.62 1.71
C LEU A 63 -0.34 -8.04 1.34
N PHE A 64 0.61 -7.11 1.54
CA PHE A 64 2.04 -7.28 1.24
C PHE A 64 2.90 -7.07 2.50
N PRO A 65 2.71 -7.89 3.55
CA PRO A 65 3.48 -7.73 4.78
C PRO A 65 4.97 -7.98 4.53
N ASP A 66 5.27 -8.97 3.68
CA ASP A 66 6.60 -9.50 3.42
C ASP A 66 6.78 -9.65 1.90
N LEU A 67 7.73 -8.92 1.29
CA LEU A 67 8.00 -8.94 -0.17
C LEU A 67 9.28 -9.67 -0.57
N ASP A 68 10.07 -10.09 0.42
CA ASP A 68 11.31 -10.84 0.30
C ASP A 68 11.11 -12.34 0.56
N VAL A 69 9.99 -12.73 1.18
CA VAL A 69 9.56 -14.12 1.34
C VAL A 69 8.74 -14.58 0.14
N GLN A 70 9.07 -15.77 -0.38
CA GLN A 70 8.31 -16.39 -1.47
C GLN A 70 6.85 -16.63 -1.09
N SER A 71 5.94 -15.88 -1.73
CA SER A 71 4.50 -15.96 -1.46
C SER A 71 3.66 -15.61 -2.69
N VAL A 72 2.36 -15.94 -2.66
CA VAL A 72 1.42 -15.54 -3.73
C VAL A 72 1.27 -14.02 -3.79
N SER A 73 1.26 -13.34 -2.63
CA SER A 73 1.19 -11.87 -2.58
C SER A 73 2.43 -11.24 -3.19
N GLN A 74 3.62 -11.74 -2.86
CA GLN A 74 4.87 -11.29 -3.48
C GLN A 74 4.82 -11.41 -5.01
N ARG A 75 4.35 -12.56 -5.54
CA ARG A 75 4.24 -12.78 -6.98
C ARG A 75 3.32 -11.76 -7.64
N TRP A 76 2.17 -11.46 -7.03
CA TRP A 76 1.24 -10.45 -7.55
C TRP A 76 1.80 -9.04 -7.43
N PHE A 77 2.49 -8.71 -6.34
CA PHE A 77 3.16 -7.42 -6.16
C PHE A 77 4.12 -7.14 -7.32
N PHE A 78 5.06 -8.04 -7.61
CA PHE A 78 6.04 -7.82 -8.68
C PHE A 78 5.41 -7.82 -10.08
N ARG A 79 4.30 -8.54 -10.30
CA ARG A 79 3.52 -8.44 -11.54
C ARG A 79 2.90 -7.05 -11.71
N ILE A 80 2.31 -6.50 -10.64
CA ILE A 80 1.75 -5.14 -10.65
C ILE A 80 2.85 -4.12 -10.88
N VAL A 81 3.98 -4.22 -10.17
CA VAL A 81 5.15 -3.35 -10.36
C VAL A 81 5.68 -3.44 -11.79
N PHE A 82 5.77 -4.63 -12.37
CA PHE A 82 6.22 -4.81 -13.75
C PHE A 82 5.31 -4.07 -14.75
N VAL A 83 3.98 -4.22 -14.60
CA VAL A 83 3.01 -3.49 -15.43
C VAL A 83 3.13 -1.98 -15.23
N LEU A 84 3.29 -1.53 -13.98
CA LEU A 84 3.45 -0.11 -13.65
C LEU A 84 4.71 0.46 -14.31
N LEU A 85 5.84 -0.23 -14.23
CA LEU A 85 7.09 0.16 -14.88
C LEU A 85 6.93 0.25 -16.40
N ALA A 86 6.20 -0.68 -17.03
CA ALA A 86 5.90 -0.62 -18.45
C ALA A 86 5.08 0.64 -18.79
N ILE A 87 4.01 0.92 -18.03
CA ILE A 87 3.19 2.13 -18.21
C ILE A 87 4.05 3.39 -18.08
N MET A 88 4.92 3.47 -17.08
CA MET A 88 5.80 4.63 -16.84
C MET A 88 6.79 4.83 -17.98
N HIS A 89 7.39 3.74 -18.49
CA HIS A 89 8.30 3.79 -19.63
C HIS A 89 7.60 4.32 -20.88
N PHE A 90 6.45 3.76 -21.26
CA PHE A 90 5.69 4.20 -22.45
C PHE A 90 5.07 5.59 -22.29
N SER A 91 4.84 6.05 -21.05
CA SER A 91 4.37 7.41 -20.76
C SER A 91 5.50 8.45 -20.71
N GLY A 92 6.75 8.05 -20.96
CA GLY A 92 7.93 8.94 -20.91
C GLY A 92 8.33 9.40 -19.50
N ARG A 93 7.79 8.81 -18.44
CA ARG A 93 8.06 9.20 -17.04
C ARG A 93 9.28 8.47 -16.48
N HIS A 94 10.44 8.70 -17.10
CA HIS A 94 11.66 7.97 -16.80
C HIS A 94 12.19 8.21 -15.38
N ASP A 95 12.04 9.41 -14.82
CA ASP A 95 12.47 9.71 -13.44
C ASP A 95 11.73 8.83 -12.42
N LEU A 96 10.40 8.76 -12.55
CA LEU A 96 9.58 7.93 -11.68
C LEU A 96 9.87 6.44 -11.92
N PHE A 97 10.10 6.02 -13.16
CA PHE A 97 10.46 4.64 -13.48
C PHE A 97 11.72 4.23 -12.72
N ILE A 98 12.76 5.07 -12.73
CA ILE A 98 14.03 4.80 -12.04
C ILE A 98 13.79 4.67 -10.54
N ILE A 99 13.08 5.62 -9.94
CA ILE A 99 12.78 5.60 -8.50
C ILE A 99 12.02 4.33 -8.12
N VAL A 100 10.96 3.98 -8.84
CA VAL A 100 10.14 2.79 -8.56
C VAL A 100 10.94 1.51 -8.78
N ALA A 101 11.74 1.43 -9.84
CA ALA A 101 12.58 0.26 -10.12
C ALA A 101 13.62 0.03 -9.02
N PHE A 102 14.29 1.10 -8.56
CA PHE A 102 15.23 1.01 -7.44
C PHE A 102 14.54 0.54 -6.15
N CYS A 103 13.40 1.16 -5.80
CA CYS A 103 12.63 0.77 -4.61
C CYS A 103 12.14 -0.68 -4.68
N ALA A 104 11.70 -1.15 -5.85
CA ALA A 104 11.19 -2.51 -6.04
C ALA A 104 12.26 -3.59 -5.83
N ILE A 105 13.54 -3.28 -6.03
CA ILE A 105 14.65 -4.22 -5.84
C ILE A 105 15.05 -4.33 -4.36
N LEU A 106 14.72 -3.35 -3.52
CA LEU A 106 15.12 -3.33 -2.09
C LEU A 106 14.77 -4.60 -1.31
N PRO A 107 13.56 -5.20 -1.43
CA PRO A 107 13.25 -6.44 -0.73
C PRO A 107 14.12 -7.62 -1.18
N VAL A 108 14.67 -7.60 -2.40
CA VAL A 108 15.50 -8.69 -2.91
C VAL A 108 16.96 -8.53 -2.47
N LEU A 109 17.41 -7.30 -2.25
CA LEU A 109 18.78 -7.01 -1.83
C LEU A 109 19.11 -7.53 -0.43
N HIS A 110 18.10 -7.73 0.41
CA HIS A 110 18.32 -8.19 1.77
C HIS A 110 17.20 -9.10 2.26
N GLN A 111 17.55 -10.20 2.93
CA GLN A 111 16.55 -11.16 3.44
C GLN A 111 15.88 -10.68 4.73
N HIS A 112 14.65 -11.15 4.93
CA HIS A 112 13.67 -10.76 5.95
C HIS A 112 14.09 -10.83 7.41
N ARG A 113 15.26 -11.40 7.70
CA ARG A 113 15.79 -11.55 9.05
C ARG A 113 17.23 -11.09 9.21
N GLY A 114 17.78 -10.41 8.20
CA GLY A 114 19.18 -10.02 8.20
C GLY A 114 19.50 -8.82 9.08
N TRP A 115 18.77 -7.69 8.98
CA TRP A 115 19.18 -6.46 9.68
C TRP A 115 18.42 -6.17 10.98
N THR A 116 17.17 -6.61 11.12
CA THR A 116 16.29 -6.35 12.28
C THR A 116 16.29 -7.48 13.30
N HIS A 117 16.81 -8.65 12.95
CA HIS A 117 16.92 -9.81 13.84
C HIS A 117 18.36 -10.13 14.25
N TRP A 118 19.35 -9.39 13.76
CA TRP A 118 20.73 -9.50 14.24
C TRP A 118 20.94 -8.61 15.45
N LYS A 119 21.43 -9.18 16.55
CA LYS A 119 21.61 -8.46 17.82
C LYS A 119 22.60 -7.29 17.74
N ILE A 120 23.44 -7.21 16.69
CA ILE A 120 24.51 -6.22 16.57
C ILE A 120 24.77 -5.91 15.06
N THR A 121 24.13 -4.85 14.53
CA THR A 121 24.44 -4.10 13.28
C THR A 121 24.33 -4.78 11.89
N PRO A 122 24.17 -3.98 10.79
CA PRO A 122 23.90 -4.49 9.45
C PRO A 122 25.04 -4.22 8.44
N TRP A 123 26.28 -4.68 8.65
CA TRP A 123 27.34 -4.60 7.63
C TRP A 123 28.43 -5.67 7.82
N LEU A 124 28.04 -6.94 7.80
CA LEU A 124 28.93 -8.08 7.56
C LEU A 124 28.26 -9.07 6.60
#